data_AF-A0A955FNL7-F1
#
_entry.id   AF-A0A955FNL7-F1
#
_cell.length_a   1.000
_cell.length_b   1.000
_cell.length_c   1.000
_cell.angle_alpha   90.00
_cell.angle_beta   90.00
_cell.angle_gamma   90.00
#
_symmetry.space_group_name_H-M   'P 1'
#
loop_
_entity.id
_entity.type
_entity.pdbx_description
1 polymer ?
#
loop_
_entity_poly.entity_id
_entity_poly.type
_entity_poly.pdbx_seq_one_letter_code
_entity_poly.pdbx_strand_id
1 'polypeptide(L)'
;MKKPSISKPKLLAKRDKDPEVVSASDVPRITTDTVAAHREEVIGGARKYILRLGHTKHRIVSITTSLLVITLVAFLTYTVLALYRFQNTSTFMYRVTQVLPLPVAKAGPDLVSYESYLFEIRHYTHYYENQLKLDFNSPEGQQQLVAFKRQALDKVINDAYVKKIAKEKGISVSEQEIDEQVNLLRAQNRLGENNAVFEDVLRDYWGWSVKDFRRSLRDQILAQKVAAALDTDTTNRAQKALAELKSGADFAKVATKYSDDTATKANGGEIGVIARTNRDVSPQTIEALYRLEPGKFSDVINTGYTLVIVKNIEKTSDGKIKAAYIAFNFKDISDQLNQLKDEQPARAFIKN
;
A
#
# COMPACT_ATOMS: atom_id res chain seq x y z
N MET A 1 25.80 21.86 -31.05
CA MET A 1 24.81 22.29 -32.06
C MET A 1 24.82 23.81 -32.14
N LYS A 2 25.09 24.37 -33.33
CA LYS A 2 25.14 25.82 -33.61
C LYS A 2 23.76 26.46 -33.40
N LYS A 3 23.66 27.54 -32.61
CA LYS A 3 22.45 28.37 -32.54
C LYS A 3 22.20 29.02 -33.91
N PRO A 4 20.97 29.01 -34.46
CA PRO A 4 20.68 29.72 -35.69
C PRO A 4 20.69 31.23 -35.43
N SER A 5 21.45 31.96 -36.25
CA SER A 5 21.49 33.42 -36.29
C SER A 5 20.16 33.94 -36.80
N ILE A 6 19.43 34.69 -35.97
CA ILE A 6 18.20 35.37 -36.37
C ILE A 6 18.62 36.66 -37.07
N SER A 7 18.52 36.66 -38.40
CA SER A 7 18.65 37.85 -39.24
C SER A 7 17.60 38.89 -38.83
N LYS A 8 18.06 40.07 -38.39
CA LYS A 8 17.18 41.22 -38.15
C LYS A 8 16.53 41.62 -39.49
N PRO A 9 15.21 41.89 -39.54
CA PRO A 9 14.60 42.40 -40.77
C PRO A 9 15.26 43.73 -41.15
N LYS A 10 15.59 43.89 -42.43
CA LYS A 10 16.09 45.15 -43.00
C LYS A 10 15.11 46.26 -42.62
N LEU A 11 15.54 47.16 -41.73
CA LEU A 11 14.89 48.45 -41.51
C LEU A 11 14.79 49.14 -42.86
N LEU A 12 13.58 49.62 -43.16
CA LEU A 12 13.18 50.30 -44.39
C LEU A 12 14.28 51.23 -44.88
N ALA A 13 14.76 50.99 -46.10
CA ALA A 13 15.60 51.94 -46.81
C ALA A 13 14.87 53.27 -46.87
N LYS A 14 15.54 54.35 -46.43
CA LYS A 14 15.06 55.73 -46.60
C LYS A 14 14.77 55.93 -48.09
N ARG A 15 13.50 56.12 -48.41
CA ARG A 15 13.04 56.44 -49.76
C ARG A 15 13.33 57.92 -49.98
N ASP A 16 14.51 58.23 -50.50
CA ASP A 16 14.76 59.52 -51.15
C ASP A 16 13.99 59.52 -52.47
N LYS A 17 12.74 59.99 -52.40
CA LYS A 17 12.03 60.51 -53.57
C LYS A 17 11.68 61.95 -53.24
N ASP A 18 12.13 62.87 -54.08
CA ASP A 18 11.62 64.23 -54.14
C ASP A 18 10.08 64.20 -54.16
N PRO A 19 9.40 65.17 -53.51
CA PRO A 19 7.95 65.21 -53.51
C PRO A 19 7.47 65.46 -54.95
N GLU A 20 6.98 64.42 -55.61
CA GLU A 20 6.12 64.57 -56.79
C GLU A 20 4.96 65.49 -56.39
N VAL A 21 4.92 66.69 -56.97
CA VAL A 21 3.78 67.60 -56.85
C VAL A 21 2.62 66.96 -57.59
N VAL A 22 1.82 66.18 -56.87
CA VAL A 22 0.57 65.61 -57.38
C VAL A 22 -0.41 66.77 -57.56
N SER A 23 -0.87 67.00 -58.79
CA SER A 23 -1.90 67.99 -59.09
C SER A 23 -3.14 67.75 -58.23
N ALA A 24 -3.73 68.82 -57.67
CA ALA A 24 -4.96 68.73 -56.88
C ALA A 24 -6.16 68.16 -57.68
N SER A 25 -6.05 68.06 -59.01
CA SER A 25 -7.03 67.39 -59.88
C SER A 25 -6.96 65.86 -59.86
N ASP A 26 -5.84 65.28 -59.39
CA ASP A 26 -5.60 63.84 -59.40
C ASP A 26 -5.81 63.19 -58.03
N VAL A 27 -6.25 63.97 -57.05
CA VAL A 27 -6.63 63.47 -55.72
C VAL A 27 -8.11 63.10 -55.73
N PRO A 28 -8.48 61.82 -55.47
CA PRO A 28 -9.88 61.40 -55.46
C PRO A 28 -10.71 62.26 -54.49
N ARG A 29 -11.84 62.79 -54.96
CA ARG A 29 -12.72 63.65 -54.15
C ARG A 29 -13.41 62.81 -53.08
N ILE A 30 -13.23 63.17 -51.81
CA ILE A 30 -13.84 62.46 -50.67
C ILE A 30 -15.34 62.81 -50.63
N THR A 31 -16.16 61.99 -51.27
CA THR A 31 -17.63 61.98 -51.15
C THR A 31 -18.09 60.96 -50.12
N THR A 32 -19.33 61.06 -49.64
CA THR A 32 -19.96 60.04 -48.77
C THR A 32 -19.84 58.63 -49.35
N ASP A 33 -19.96 58.50 -50.67
CA ASP A 33 -19.87 57.22 -51.37
C ASP A 33 -18.44 56.67 -51.40
N THR A 34 -17.44 57.53 -51.61
CA THR A 34 -16.02 57.09 -51.56
C THR A 34 -15.59 56.67 -50.15
N VAL A 35 -16.10 57.35 -49.11
CA VAL A 35 -15.84 56.96 -47.71
C VAL A 35 -16.54 55.65 -47.38
N ALA A 36 -17.78 55.46 -47.84
CA ALA A 36 -18.50 54.20 -47.66
C ALA A 36 -17.81 53.03 -48.37
N ALA A 37 -17.37 53.22 -49.62
CA ALA A 37 -16.63 52.22 -50.39
C ALA A 37 -15.29 51.86 -49.72
N HIS A 38 -14.53 52.85 -49.25
CA HIS A 38 -13.27 52.61 -48.55
C HIS A 38 -13.50 51.91 -47.19
N ARG A 39 -14.59 52.26 -46.47
CA ARG A 39 -14.99 51.59 -45.24
C ARG A 39 -15.34 50.12 -45.48
N GLU A 40 -16.08 49.82 -46.54
CA GLU A 40 -16.40 48.45 -46.94
C GLU A 40 -15.14 47.66 -47.32
N GLU A 41 -14.21 48.27 -48.04
CA GLU A 41 -12.93 47.65 -48.41
C GLU A 41 -12.09 47.30 -47.17
N VAL A 42 -11.96 48.24 -46.23
CA VAL A 42 -11.23 48.03 -44.97
C VAL A 42 -11.92 46.98 -44.09
N ILE A 43 -13.25 47.02 -43.96
CA ILE A 43 -14.02 46.03 -43.19
C ILE A 43 -13.97 44.65 -43.86
N GLY A 44 -14.04 44.58 -45.19
CA GLY A 44 -13.94 43.33 -45.97
C GLY A 44 -12.56 42.70 -45.83
N GLY A 45 -11.51 43.52 -45.88
CA GLY A 45 -10.14 43.13 -45.55
C GLY A 45 -10.04 42.57 -44.13
N ALA A 46 -10.57 43.29 -43.13
CA ALA A 46 -10.57 42.85 -41.73
C ALA A 46 -11.35 41.54 -41.49
N ARG A 47 -12.54 41.39 -42.11
CA ARG A 47 -13.37 40.15 -42.03
C ARG A 47 -12.60 38.93 -42.53
N LYS A 48 -11.83 39.06 -43.61
CA LYS A 48 -11.00 37.97 -44.17
C LYS A 48 -9.97 37.44 -43.17
N TYR A 49 -9.37 38.31 -42.36
CA TYR A 49 -8.41 37.92 -41.33
C TYR A 49 -9.12 37.36 -40.08
N ILE A 50 -10.22 37.97 -39.63
CA ILE A 50 -11.00 37.50 -38.47
C ILE A 50 -11.57 36.10 -38.71
N LEU A 51 -12.13 35.82 -39.90
CA LEU A 51 -12.69 34.50 -40.23
C LEU A 51 -11.60 33.41 -40.28
N ARG A 52 -10.42 33.74 -40.83
CA ARG A 52 -9.26 32.82 -40.85
C ARG A 52 -8.74 32.52 -39.44
N LEU A 53 -8.74 33.50 -38.55
CA LEU A 53 -8.33 33.33 -37.14
C LEU A 53 -9.31 32.45 -36.36
N GLY A 54 -10.61 32.52 -36.63
CA GLY A 54 -11.62 31.63 -36.03
C GLY A 54 -11.41 30.17 -36.43
N HIS A 55 -11.30 29.89 -37.73
CA HIS A 55 -11.10 28.52 -38.24
C HIS A 55 -9.77 27.89 -37.80
N THR A 56 -8.69 28.66 -37.70
CA THR A 56 -7.39 28.15 -37.23
C THR A 56 -7.39 27.81 -35.74
N LYS A 57 -8.08 28.60 -34.90
CA LYS A 57 -8.26 28.28 -33.47
C LYS A 57 -8.99 26.95 -33.28
N HIS A 58 -10.11 26.72 -33.97
CA HIS A 58 -10.84 25.45 -33.86
C HIS A 58 -10.04 24.26 -34.36
N ARG A 59 -9.26 24.40 -35.44
CA ARG A 59 -8.37 23.34 -35.92
C ARG A 59 -7.24 23.03 -34.95
N ILE A 60 -6.59 24.05 -34.38
CA ILE A 60 -5.54 23.85 -33.37
C ILE A 60 -6.11 23.13 -32.16
N VAL A 61 -7.25 23.60 -31.64
CA VAL A 61 -7.94 22.95 -30.51
C VAL A 61 -8.26 21.50 -30.86
N SER A 62 -8.91 21.24 -31.99
CA SER A 62 -9.23 19.87 -32.43
C SER A 62 -7.99 18.98 -32.54
N ILE A 63 -6.90 19.47 -33.14
CA ILE A 63 -5.66 18.70 -33.29
C ILE A 63 -5.05 18.41 -31.92
N THR A 64 -4.96 19.41 -31.04
CA THR A 64 -4.41 19.23 -29.68
C THR A 64 -5.26 18.28 -28.84
N THR A 65 -6.59 18.36 -28.92
CA THR A 65 -7.51 17.44 -28.26
C THR A 65 -7.36 16.03 -28.80
N SER A 66 -7.33 15.84 -30.13
CA SER A 66 -7.12 14.52 -30.73
C SER A 66 -5.78 13.92 -30.33
N LEU A 67 -4.70 14.71 -30.32
CA LEU A 67 -3.38 14.24 -29.91
C LEU A 67 -3.38 13.83 -28.43
N LEU A 68 -4.01 14.61 -27.55
CA LEU A 68 -4.16 14.28 -26.13
C LEU A 68 -4.93 12.97 -25.95
N VAL A 69 -6.04 12.78 -26.68
CA VAL A 69 -6.83 11.54 -26.63
C VAL A 69 -6.01 10.35 -27.12
N ILE A 70 -5.27 10.49 -28.23
CA ILE A 70 -4.39 9.44 -28.75
C ILE A 70 -3.31 9.07 -27.72
N THR A 71 -2.65 10.06 -27.13
CA THR A 71 -1.64 9.83 -26.09
C THR A 71 -2.25 9.14 -24.88
N LEU A 72 -3.45 9.53 -24.45
CA LEU A 72 -4.15 8.90 -23.33
C LEU A 72 -4.51 7.43 -23.64
N VAL A 73 -5.05 7.15 -24.82
CA VAL A 73 -5.38 5.77 -25.25
C VAL A 73 -4.12 4.91 -25.37
N ALA A 74 -3.04 5.46 -25.92
CA ALA A 74 -1.75 4.76 -25.98
C ALA A 74 -1.21 4.47 -24.58
N PHE A 75 -1.31 5.42 -23.65
CA PHE A 75 -0.90 5.25 -22.25
C PHE A 75 -1.74 4.17 -21.53
N LEU A 76 -3.06 4.17 -21.70
CA LEU A 76 -3.93 3.16 -21.12
C LEU A 76 -3.65 1.77 -21.70
N THR A 77 -3.49 1.68 -23.02
CA THR A 77 -3.12 0.43 -23.71
C THR A 77 -1.78 -0.10 -23.20
N TYR A 78 -0.76 0.77 -23.11
CA TYR A 78 0.53 0.42 -22.54
C TYR A 78 0.41 -0.06 -21.10
N THR A 79 -0.37 0.62 -20.26
CA THR A 79 -0.57 0.25 -18.85
C THR A 79 -1.19 -1.13 -18.72
N VAL A 80 -2.24 -1.42 -19.49
CA VAL A 80 -2.87 -2.75 -19.50
C VAL A 80 -1.88 -3.83 -19.94
N LEU A 81 -1.11 -3.60 -21.01
CA LEU A 81 -0.11 -4.57 -21.45
C LEU A 81 1.01 -4.75 -20.40
N ALA A 82 1.51 -3.66 -19.83
CA ALA A 82 2.56 -3.66 -18.81
C ALA A 82 2.15 -4.48 -17.57
N LEU A 83 0.91 -4.33 -17.10
CA LEU A 83 0.42 -5.01 -15.90
C LEU A 83 -0.02 -6.45 -16.17
N TYR A 84 -0.82 -6.70 -17.21
CA TYR A 84 -1.42 -8.02 -17.40
C TYR A 84 -0.58 -8.97 -18.25
N ARG A 85 0.16 -8.45 -19.23
CA ARG A 85 0.96 -9.27 -20.16
C ARG A 85 2.42 -9.37 -19.75
N PHE A 86 3.01 -8.27 -19.27
CA PHE A 86 4.42 -8.21 -18.87
C PHE A 86 4.62 -8.26 -17.36
N GLN A 87 3.56 -8.10 -16.57
CA GLN A 87 3.60 -8.12 -15.10
C GLN A 87 4.72 -7.25 -14.52
N ASN A 88 4.80 -6.01 -15.01
CA ASN A 88 5.81 -5.04 -14.65
C ASN A 88 5.62 -4.57 -13.19
N THR A 89 6.66 -4.70 -12.38
CA THR A 89 6.66 -4.41 -10.93
C THR A 89 7.34 -3.07 -10.58
N SER A 90 7.65 -2.24 -11.57
CA SER A 90 8.37 -0.98 -11.36
C SER A 90 7.63 0.02 -10.48
N THR A 91 8.39 0.92 -9.82
CA THR A 91 7.84 2.04 -9.05
C THR A 91 6.89 2.91 -9.86
N PHE A 92 7.15 3.09 -11.16
CA PHE A 92 6.28 3.84 -12.05
C PHE A 92 4.91 3.16 -12.18
N MET A 93 4.88 1.86 -12.49
CA MET A 93 3.64 1.10 -12.60
C MET A 93 2.85 1.07 -11.29
N TYR A 94 3.53 0.93 -10.15
CA TYR A 94 2.86 1.05 -8.84
C TYR A 94 2.16 2.40 -8.68
N ARG A 95 2.82 3.52 -8.98
CA ARG A 95 2.21 4.85 -8.91
C ARG A 95 1.03 5.00 -9.88
N VAL A 96 1.12 4.40 -11.07
CA VAL A 96 0.00 4.37 -12.01
C VAL A 96 -1.20 3.64 -11.38
N THR A 97 -0.98 2.49 -10.74
CA THR A 97 -2.08 1.72 -10.10
C THR A 97 -2.71 2.41 -8.89
N GLN A 98 -2.00 3.36 -8.24
CA GLN A 98 -2.58 4.18 -7.18
C GLN A 98 -3.63 5.18 -7.69
N VAL A 99 -3.52 5.60 -8.96
CA VAL A 99 -4.45 6.54 -9.61
C VAL A 99 -5.48 5.79 -10.45
N LEU A 100 -5.05 4.74 -11.15
CA LEU A 100 -5.88 3.89 -12.00
C LEU A 100 -6.10 2.54 -11.29
N PRO A 101 -7.21 2.36 -10.56
CA PRO A 101 -7.46 1.16 -9.76
C PRO A 101 -7.83 -0.03 -10.66
N LEU A 102 -6.80 -0.74 -11.12
CA LEU A 102 -6.96 -1.95 -11.91
C LEU A 102 -6.96 -3.18 -10.99
N PRO A 103 -7.73 -4.24 -11.30
CA PRO A 103 -7.74 -5.44 -10.48
C PRO A 103 -6.66 -6.44 -10.92
N VAL A 104 -6.01 -7.12 -9.98
CA VAL A 104 -5.10 -8.26 -10.26
C VAL A 104 -5.85 -9.60 -10.25
N ALA A 105 -6.93 -9.67 -9.49
CA ALA A 105 -7.75 -10.86 -9.33
C ALA A 105 -9.19 -10.47 -8.96
N LYS A 106 -10.06 -11.46 -8.90
CA LYS A 106 -11.33 -11.42 -8.17
C LYS A 106 -11.33 -12.48 -7.08
N ALA A 107 -11.90 -12.15 -5.92
CA ALA A 107 -12.15 -13.05 -4.79
C ALA A 107 -13.67 -13.17 -4.62
N GLY A 108 -14.27 -14.19 -5.24
CA GLY A 108 -15.73 -14.24 -5.42
C GLY A 108 -16.24 -13.05 -6.28
N PRO A 109 -17.18 -12.23 -5.78
CA PRO A 109 -17.67 -11.03 -6.48
C PRO A 109 -16.73 -9.82 -6.34
N ASP A 110 -15.81 -9.84 -5.38
CA ASP A 110 -15.02 -8.66 -5.01
C ASP A 110 -13.72 -8.58 -5.84
N LEU A 111 -13.41 -7.37 -6.33
CA LEU A 111 -12.18 -7.12 -7.08
C LEU A 111 -11.00 -6.92 -6.14
N VAL A 112 -9.88 -7.58 -6.46
CA VAL A 112 -8.62 -7.48 -5.70
C VAL A 112 -7.70 -6.49 -6.42
N SER A 113 -7.22 -5.47 -5.70
CA SER A 113 -6.44 -4.37 -6.26
C SER A 113 -5.05 -4.82 -6.76
N TYR A 114 -4.69 -4.42 -7.98
CA TYR A 114 -3.34 -4.58 -8.51
C TYR A 114 -2.32 -3.71 -7.77
N GLU A 115 -2.74 -2.55 -7.27
CA GLU A 115 -1.89 -1.72 -6.43
C GLU A 115 -1.47 -2.45 -5.16
N SER A 116 -2.37 -3.22 -4.54
CA SER A 116 -2.05 -3.96 -3.31
C SER A 116 -1.11 -5.13 -3.60
N TYR A 117 -1.25 -5.76 -4.77
CA TYR A 117 -0.31 -6.77 -5.24
C TYR A 117 1.09 -6.21 -5.46
N LEU A 118 1.21 -5.04 -6.11
CA LEU A 118 2.50 -4.37 -6.28
C LEU A 118 3.06 -3.83 -4.97
N PHE A 119 2.20 -3.41 -4.04
CA PHE A 119 2.61 -3.02 -2.69
C PHE A 119 3.37 -4.16 -1.99
N GLU A 120 2.82 -5.39 -2.04
CA GLU A 120 3.43 -6.59 -1.45
C GLU A 120 4.71 -7.02 -2.17
N ILE A 121 4.75 -7.01 -3.50
CA ILE A 121 5.99 -7.37 -4.21
C ILE A 121 7.12 -6.41 -3.86
N ARG A 122 6.82 -5.10 -3.79
CA ARG A 122 7.85 -4.08 -3.60
C ARG A 122 8.59 -4.22 -2.28
N HIS A 123 7.91 -4.50 -1.17
CA HIS A 123 8.62 -4.69 0.10
C HIS A 123 9.32 -6.04 0.18
N TYR A 124 8.77 -7.11 -0.42
CA TYR A 124 9.50 -8.38 -0.55
C TYR A 124 10.81 -8.21 -1.31
N THR A 125 10.80 -7.49 -2.43
CA THR A 125 12.02 -7.26 -3.20
C THR A 125 12.98 -6.30 -2.51
N HIS A 126 12.46 -5.27 -1.84
CA HIS A 126 13.29 -4.22 -1.23
C HIS A 126 14.30 -4.76 -0.21
N TYR A 127 13.87 -5.66 0.69
CA TYR A 127 14.75 -6.26 1.67
C TYR A 127 15.87 -7.08 0.99
N TYR A 128 15.52 -7.92 0.00
CA TYR A 128 16.48 -8.79 -0.67
C TYR A 128 17.47 -8.02 -1.55
N GLU A 129 17.01 -6.98 -2.23
CA GLU A 129 17.86 -6.13 -3.05
C GLU A 129 18.83 -5.31 -2.18
N ASN A 130 18.33 -4.69 -1.11
CA ASN A 130 19.15 -3.76 -0.32
C ASN A 130 19.98 -4.43 0.77
N GLN A 131 19.45 -5.47 1.43
CA GLN A 131 20.12 -6.14 2.53
C GLN A 131 20.93 -7.36 2.06
N LEU A 132 20.37 -8.16 1.15
CA LEU A 132 21.02 -9.38 0.64
C LEU A 132 21.75 -9.17 -0.70
N LYS A 133 21.68 -7.96 -1.28
CA LYS A 133 22.31 -7.61 -2.56
C LYS A 133 21.93 -8.54 -3.71
N LEU A 134 20.71 -9.10 -3.67
CA LEU A 134 20.18 -9.93 -4.74
C LEU A 134 19.82 -9.07 -5.95
N ASP A 135 20.43 -9.36 -7.11
CA ASP A 135 20.06 -8.72 -8.37
C ASP A 135 18.86 -9.45 -8.99
N PHE A 136 17.71 -8.77 -9.04
CA PHE A 136 16.50 -9.31 -9.66
C PHE A 136 16.59 -9.48 -11.17
N ASN A 137 17.66 -9.03 -11.84
CA ASN A 137 17.92 -9.32 -13.25
C ASN A 137 18.70 -10.62 -13.46
N SER A 138 19.25 -11.23 -12.41
CA SER A 138 19.93 -12.53 -12.48
C SER A 138 18.91 -13.67 -12.59
N PRO A 139 19.31 -14.87 -13.06
CA PRO A 139 18.44 -16.06 -13.05
C PRO A 139 17.87 -16.38 -11.66
N GLU A 140 18.69 -16.31 -10.62
CA GLU A 140 18.29 -16.57 -9.23
C GLU A 140 17.32 -15.52 -8.73
N GLY A 141 17.59 -14.24 -9.04
CA GLY A 141 16.70 -13.13 -8.73
C GLY A 141 15.33 -13.26 -9.40
N GLN A 142 15.30 -13.65 -10.68
CA GLN A 142 14.04 -13.88 -11.40
C GLN A 142 13.25 -15.05 -10.81
N GLN A 143 13.91 -16.14 -10.42
CA GLN A 143 13.26 -17.25 -9.74
C GLN A 143 12.65 -16.82 -8.39
N GLN A 144 13.39 -16.03 -7.60
CA GLN A 144 12.89 -15.49 -6.34
C GLN A 144 11.72 -14.52 -6.56
N LEU A 145 11.77 -13.71 -7.61
CA LEU A 145 10.68 -12.79 -7.97
C LEU A 145 9.40 -13.54 -8.33
N VAL A 146 9.48 -14.68 -9.01
CA VAL A 146 8.30 -15.52 -9.29
C VAL A 146 7.67 -16.01 -7.98
N ALA A 147 8.48 -16.45 -7.01
CA ALA A 147 7.97 -16.84 -5.70
C ALA A 147 7.27 -15.68 -4.97
N PHE A 148 7.88 -14.48 -4.98
CA PHE A 148 7.27 -13.29 -4.39
C PHE A 148 5.99 -12.84 -5.09
N LYS A 149 5.92 -12.96 -6.41
CA LYS A 149 4.69 -12.71 -7.17
C LYS A 149 3.57 -13.65 -6.74
N ARG A 150 3.86 -14.94 -6.59
CA ARG A 150 2.85 -15.90 -6.12
C ARG A 150 2.40 -15.59 -4.69
N GLN A 151 3.36 -15.39 -3.78
CA GLN A 151 3.09 -15.05 -2.38
C GLN A 151 2.24 -13.76 -2.25
N ALA A 152 2.60 -12.71 -2.99
CA ALA A 152 1.86 -11.46 -2.99
C ALA A 152 0.43 -11.64 -3.49
N LEU A 153 0.23 -12.41 -4.57
CA LEU A 153 -1.09 -12.68 -5.13
C LEU A 153 -1.98 -13.45 -4.14
N ASP A 154 -1.45 -14.52 -3.56
CA ASP A 154 -2.16 -15.33 -2.55
C ASP A 154 -2.51 -14.48 -1.33
N LYS A 155 -1.58 -13.63 -0.86
CA LYS A 155 -1.82 -12.71 0.24
C LYS A 155 -2.95 -11.72 -0.05
N VAL A 156 -2.91 -10.99 -1.17
CA VAL A 156 -3.94 -9.97 -1.43
C VAL A 156 -5.32 -10.57 -1.71
N ILE A 157 -5.37 -11.80 -2.21
CA ILE A 157 -6.61 -12.57 -2.34
C ILE A 157 -7.14 -12.95 -0.95
N ASN A 158 -6.29 -13.47 -0.06
CA ASN A 158 -6.67 -13.77 1.32
C ASN A 158 -7.17 -12.52 2.05
N ASP A 159 -6.45 -11.39 1.93
CA ASP A 159 -6.83 -10.11 2.53
C ASP A 159 -8.21 -9.65 2.03
N ALA A 160 -8.56 -9.91 0.77
CA ALA A 160 -9.89 -9.59 0.24
C ALA A 160 -11.00 -10.41 0.91
N TYR A 161 -10.80 -11.73 1.09
CA TYR A 161 -11.75 -12.55 1.83
C TYR A 161 -11.82 -12.18 3.32
N VAL A 162 -10.69 -11.85 3.95
CA VAL A 162 -10.65 -11.35 5.33
C VAL A 162 -11.48 -10.07 5.45
N LYS A 163 -11.31 -9.10 4.54
CA LYS A 163 -12.07 -7.85 4.53
C LYS A 163 -13.57 -8.09 4.33
N LYS A 164 -13.93 -9.06 3.51
CA LYS A 164 -15.32 -9.49 3.33
C LYS A 164 -15.93 -10.04 4.62
N ILE A 165 -15.28 -11.03 5.23
CA ILE A 165 -15.74 -11.64 6.49
C ILE A 165 -15.79 -10.61 7.61
N ALA A 166 -14.78 -9.73 7.69
CA ALA A 166 -14.75 -8.66 8.66
C ALA A 166 -15.98 -7.74 8.52
N LYS A 167 -16.34 -7.35 7.29
CA LYS A 167 -17.55 -6.57 7.02
C LYS A 167 -18.82 -7.32 7.43
N GLU A 168 -18.94 -8.60 7.10
CA GLU A 168 -20.10 -9.44 7.43
C GLU A 168 -20.27 -9.64 8.95
N LYS A 169 -19.17 -9.74 9.69
CA LYS A 169 -19.16 -9.92 11.15
C LYS A 169 -19.07 -8.61 11.94
N GLY A 170 -19.00 -7.46 11.27
CA GLY A 170 -18.83 -6.15 11.93
C GLY A 170 -17.49 -5.98 12.66
N ILE A 171 -16.44 -6.66 12.19
CA ILE A 171 -15.08 -6.57 12.75
C ILE A 171 -14.34 -5.41 12.09
N SER A 172 -13.77 -4.53 12.90
CA SER A 172 -12.95 -3.41 12.45
C SER A 172 -11.67 -3.26 13.28
N VAL A 173 -10.74 -2.47 12.77
CA VAL A 173 -9.52 -2.04 13.49
C VAL A 173 -9.54 -0.52 13.57
N SER A 174 -9.52 0.00 14.79
CA SER A 174 -9.49 1.45 15.04
C SER A 174 -8.10 2.03 14.89
N GLU A 175 -7.99 3.36 14.69
CA GLU A 175 -6.68 4.03 14.67
C GLU A 175 -5.96 3.92 16.01
N GLN A 176 -6.69 3.94 17.13
CA GLN A 176 -6.13 3.78 18.46
C GLN A 176 -5.43 2.42 18.60
N GLU A 177 -6.05 1.33 18.15
CA GLU A 177 -5.43 0.00 18.18
C GLU A 177 -4.16 -0.06 17.34
N ILE A 178 -4.12 0.66 16.22
CA ILE A 178 -2.92 0.76 15.37
C ILE A 178 -1.84 1.55 16.10
N ASP A 179 -2.19 2.67 16.74
CA ASP A 179 -1.25 3.51 17.49
C ASP A 179 -0.63 2.74 18.67
N GLU A 180 -1.47 2.03 19.44
CA GLU A 180 -1.04 1.17 20.54
C GLU A 180 -0.08 0.09 20.04
N GLN A 181 -0.42 -0.60 18.94
CA GLN A 181 0.43 -1.64 18.39
C GLN A 181 1.74 -1.10 17.78
N VAL A 182 1.71 0.09 17.15
CA VAL A 182 2.93 0.78 16.68
C VAL A 182 3.84 1.11 17.85
N ASN A 183 3.30 1.70 18.92
CA ASN A 183 4.06 2.08 20.10
C ASN A 183 4.68 0.85 20.79
N LEU A 184 3.92 -0.24 20.86
CA LEU A 184 4.38 -1.52 21.40
C LEU A 184 5.58 -2.07 20.63
N LEU A 185 5.48 -2.10 19.30
CA LEU A 185 6.55 -2.58 18.43
C LEU A 185 7.79 -1.69 18.50
N ARG A 186 7.61 -0.36 18.57
CA ARG A 186 8.72 0.59 18.75
C ARG A 186 9.43 0.39 20.08
N ALA A 187 8.69 0.21 21.16
CA ALA A 187 9.25 -0.05 22.48
C ALA A 187 10.05 -1.37 22.50
N GLN A 188 9.48 -2.45 21.95
CA GLN A 188 10.14 -3.76 21.89
C GLN A 188 11.44 -3.73 21.07
N ASN A 189 11.44 -2.98 19.96
CA ASN A 189 12.60 -2.85 19.07
C ASN A 189 13.55 -1.72 19.47
N ARG A 190 13.25 -0.97 20.54
CA ARG A 190 14.04 0.19 21.03
C ARG A 190 14.20 1.28 19.97
N LEU A 191 13.15 1.52 19.17
CA LEU A 191 13.15 2.53 18.11
C LEU A 191 12.85 3.95 18.62
N GLY A 192 12.76 4.11 19.95
CA GLY A 192 12.49 5.36 20.63
C GLY A 192 11.13 5.98 20.32
N GLU A 193 10.85 7.12 20.95
CA GLU A 193 9.65 7.94 20.69
C GLU A 193 9.82 8.86 19.48
N ASN A 194 11.07 9.11 19.05
CA ASN A 194 11.36 9.92 17.86
C ASN A 194 10.96 9.19 16.57
N ASN A 195 10.09 9.82 15.77
CA ASN A 195 9.63 9.26 14.49
C ASN A 195 10.76 9.12 13.45
N ALA A 196 11.82 9.92 13.52
CA ALA A 196 12.90 9.88 12.53
C ALA A 196 13.57 8.51 12.45
N VAL A 197 13.96 7.94 13.60
CA VAL A 197 14.62 6.62 13.65
C VAL A 197 13.67 5.52 13.15
N PHE A 198 12.38 5.61 13.51
CA PHE A 198 11.39 4.65 13.06
C PHE A 198 11.15 4.73 11.55
N GLU A 199 11.05 5.93 11.01
CA GLU A 199 10.94 6.19 9.57
C GLU A 199 12.17 5.70 8.80
N ASP A 200 13.36 5.95 9.31
CA ASP A 200 14.61 5.50 8.71
C ASP A 200 14.68 3.96 8.64
N VAL A 201 14.37 3.28 9.75
CA VAL A 201 14.35 1.81 9.79
C VAL A 201 13.31 1.23 8.82
N LEU A 202 12.10 1.80 8.77
CA LEU A 202 11.07 1.34 7.84
C LEU A 202 11.48 1.52 6.38
N ARG A 203 12.08 2.67 6.06
CA ARG A 203 12.54 2.96 4.71
C ARG A 203 13.69 2.04 4.31
N ASP A 204 14.67 1.83 5.18
CA ASP A 204 15.92 1.15 4.82
C ASP A 204 15.78 -0.39 4.79
N TYR A 205 14.89 -0.96 5.62
CA TYR A 205 14.65 -2.41 5.64
C TYR A 205 13.49 -2.84 4.75
N TRP A 206 12.43 -2.03 4.65
CA TRP A 206 11.17 -2.43 4.02
C TRP A 206 10.76 -1.55 2.84
N GLY A 207 11.44 -0.42 2.61
CA GLY A 207 11.06 0.54 1.57
C GLY A 207 9.72 1.22 1.86
N TRP A 208 9.30 1.23 3.13
CA TRP A 208 7.98 1.70 3.56
C TRP A 208 8.05 3.06 4.25
N SER A 209 6.99 3.85 4.05
CA SER A 209 6.68 4.96 4.94
C SER A 209 5.96 4.46 6.20
N VAL A 210 5.85 5.31 7.23
CA VAL A 210 5.01 5.01 8.41
C VAL A 210 3.56 4.74 8.00
N LYS A 211 3.04 5.43 6.98
CA LYS A 211 1.69 5.20 6.46
C LYS A 211 1.54 3.80 5.86
N ASP A 212 2.55 3.34 5.10
CA ASP A 212 2.56 2.00 4.51
C ASP A 212 2.64 0.92 5.59
N PHE A 213 3.50 1.13 6.60
CA PHE A 213 3.57 0.24 7.76
C PHE A 213 2.23 0.15 8.50
N ARG A 214 1.60 1.30 8.81
CA ARG A 214 0.27 1.34 9.44
C ARG A 214 -0.80 0.64 8.62
N ARG A 215 -0.76 0.75 7.29
CA ARG A 215 -1.66 0.02 6.39
C ARG A 215 -1.46 -1.50 6.53
N SER A 216 -0.21 -1.96 6.41
CA SER A 216 0.13 -3.39 6.55
C SER A 216 -0.27 -3.93 7.92
N LEU A 217 0.03 -3.18 8.99
CA LEU A 217 -0.33 -3.54 10.35
C LEU A 217 -1.85 -3.61 10.57
N ARG A 218 -2.63 -2.69 9.98
CA ARG A 218 -4.10 -2.75 10.02
C ARG A 218 -4.63 -4.03 9.38
N ASP A 219 -4.12 -4.38 8.20
CA ASP A 219 -4.53 -5.60 7.50
C ASP A 219 -4.14 -6.85 8.30
N GLN A 220 -2.96 -6.85 8.94
CA GLN A 220 -2.53 -7.93 9.84
C GLN A 220 -3.43 -8.08 11.07
N ILE A 221 -3.72 -6.99 11.80
CA ILE A 221 -4.60 -7.02 12.97
C ILE A 221 -6.02 -7.46 12.57
N LEU A 222 -6.50 -6.99 11.41
CA LEU A 222 -7.82 -7.39 10.91
C LEU A 222 -7.87 -8.90 10.64
N ALA A 223 -6.84 -9.46 10.00
CA ALA A 223 -6.72 -10.90 9.77
C ALA A 223 -6.68 -11.69 11.08
N GLN A 224 -5.93 -11.24 12.09
CA GLN A 224 -5.89 -11.86 13.42
C GLN A 224 -7.27 -11.86 14.08
N LYS A 225 -7.99 -10.74 14.06
CA LYS A 225 -9.34 -10.64 14.64
C LYS A 225 -10.33 -11.55 13.92
N VAL A 226 -10.26 -11.61 12.58
CA VAL A 226 -11.10 -12.51 11.79
C VAL A 226 -10.78 -13.97 12.10
N ALA A 227 -9.50 -14.34 12.16
CA ALA A 227 -9.08 -15.70 12.51
C ALA A 227 -9.64 -16.13 13.87
N ALA A 228 -9.49 -15.28 14.88
CA ALA A 228 -10.04 -15.51 16.21
C ALA A 228 -11.58 -15.62 16.22
N ALA A 229 -12.27 -14.82 15.41
CA ALA A 229 -13.73 -14.86 15.28
C ALA A 229 -14.25 -16.08 14.51
N LEU A 230 -13.41 -16.72 13.68
CA LEU A 230 -13.73 -17.95 12.95
C LEU A 230 -13.36 -19.21 13.74
N ASP A 231 -12.39 -19.13 14.66
CA ASP A 231 -11.94 -20.26 15.48
C ASP A 231 -12.37 -20.13 16.95
N THR A 232 -13.68 -20.28 17.17
CA THR A 232 -14.24 -20.26 18.52
C THR A 232 -13.81 -21.45 19.37
N ASP A 233 -13.39 -22.57 18.75
CA ASP A 233 -12.91 -23.75 19.48
C ASP A 233 -11.65 -23.44 20.28
N THR A 234 -10.68 -22.76 19.67
CA THR A 234 -9.45 -22.30 20.35
C THR A 234 -9.77 -21.41 21.55
N THR A 235 -10.72 -20.48 21.41
CA THR A 235 -11.18 -19.64 22.52
C THR A 235 -11.83 -20.48 23.63
N ASN A 236 -12.69 -21.43 23.27
CA ASN A 236 -13.35 -22.31 24.23
C ASN A 236 -12.36 -23.21 24.97
N ARG A 237 -11.33 -23.74 24.28
CA ARG A 237 -10.25 -24.51 24.89
C ARG A 237 -9.47 -23.69 25.91
N ALA A 238 -9.10 -22.45 25.56
CA ALA A 238 -8.41 -21.54 26.47
C ALA A 238 -9.24 -21.25 27.72
N GLN A 239 -10.54 -21.00 27.56
CA GLN A 239 -11.44 -20.76 28.69
C GLN A 239 -11.64 -22.00 29.58
N LYS A 240 -11.71 -23.20 28.98
CA LYS A 240 -11.75 -24.46 29.74
C LYS A 240 -10.48 -24.67 30.58
N ALA A 241 -9.31 -24.44 29.99
CA ALA A 241 -8.04 -24.51 30.72
C ALA A 241 -7.99 -23.51 31.87
N LEU A 242 -8.42 -22.26 31.64
CA LEU A 242 -8.51 -21.24 32.69
C LEU A 242 -9.47 -21.66 33.81
N ALA A 243 -10.62 -22.25 33.49
CA ALA A 243 -11.58 -22.74 34.48
C ALA A 243 -10.98 -23.88 35.34
N GLU A 244 -10.21 -24.80 34.74
CA GLU A 244 -9.50 -25.84 35.50
C GLU A 244 -8.46 -25.23 36.44
N LEU A 245 -7.68 -24.25 35.99
CA LEU A 245 -6.72 -23.52 36.83
C LEU A 245 -7.41 -22.79 37.99
N LYS A 246 -8.53 -22.10 37.72
CA LYS A 246 -9.32 -21.41 38.75
C LYS A 246 -9.94 -22.37 39.76
N SER A 247 -10.16 -23.63 39.38
CA SER A 247 -10.64 -24.71 40.25
C SER A 247 -9.51 -25.36 41.08
N GLY A 248 -8.27 -24.86 40.98
CA GLY A 248 -7.12 -25.35 41.75
C GLY A 248 -6.29 -26.43 41.07
N ALA A 249 -6.49 -26.70 39.77
CA ALA A 249 -5.63 -27.62 39.04
C ALA A 249 -4.18 -27.12 38.98
N ASP A 250 -3.23 -28.04 39.01
CA ASP A 250 -1.81 -27.71 38.86
C ASP A 250 -1.52 -27.17 37.45
N PHE A 251 -0.76 -26.07 37.39
CA PHE A 251 -0.49 -25.36 36.13
C PHE A 251 0.29 -26.23 35.14
N ALA A 252 1.27 -27.00 35.61
CA ALA A 252 2.08 -27.84 34.74
C ALA A 252 1.22 -28.95 34.10
N LYS A 253 0.30 -29.56 34.87
CA LYS A 253 -0.66 -30.55 34.35
C LYS A 253 -1.60 -29.95 33.30
N VAL A 254 -2.14 -28.75 33.55
CA VAL A 254 -3.01 -28.07 32.57
C VAL A 254 -2.21 -27.72 31.32
N ALA A 255 -0.96 -27.27 31.45
CA ALA A 255 -0.07 -27.00 30.31
C ALA A 255 0.16 -28.26 29.46
N THR A 256 0.47 -29.40 30.07
CA THR A 256 0.63 -30.68 29.36
C THR A 256 -0.63 -31.09 28.61
N LYS A 257 -1.80 -30.89 29.22
CA LYS A 257 -3.10 -31.26 28.63
C LYS A 257 -3.53 -30.34 27.49
N TYR A 258 -3.37 -29.02 27.64
CA TYR A 258 -4.03 -28.03 26.78
C TYR A 258 -3.11 -27.26 25.86
N SER A 259 -1.83 -27.08 26.22
CA SER A 259 -0.93 -26.21 25.46
C SER A 259 -0.63 -26.79 24.09
N ASP A 260 -0.69 -25.94 23.07
CA ASP A 260 -0.28 -26.23 21.70
C ASP A 260 1.23 -26.04 21.50
N ASP A 261 1.95 -25.45 22.46
CA ASP A 261 3.41 -25.38 22.42
C ASP A 261 4.04 -26.72 22.79
N THR A 262 4.42 -27.49 21.77
CA THR A 262 5.04 -28.80 21.91
C THR A 262 6.41 -28.77 22.57
N ALA A 263 7.13 -27.63 22.52
CA ALA A 263 8.46 -27.51 23.10
C ALA A 263 8.42 -27.44 24.63
N THR A 264 7.42 -26.76 25.19
CA THR A 264 7.35 -26.51 26.64
C THR A 264 6.24 -27.27 27.35
N LYS A 265 5.20 -27.76 26.65
CA LYS A 265 4.04 -28.41 27.30
C LYS A 265 4.41 -29.63 28.14
N ALA A 266 5.43 -30.38 27.74
CA ALA A 266 5.92 -31.54 28.47
C ALA A 266 6.68 -31.16 29.75
N ASN A 267 7.21 -29.94 29.81
CA ASN A 267 7.91 -29.37 30.97
C ASN A 267 7.07 -28.29 31.67
N GLY A 268 5.76 -28.56 31.83
CA GLY A 268 4.85 -27.69 32.56
C GLY A 268 4.63 -26.29 31.96
N GLY A 269 5.03 -26.08 30.70
CA GLY A 269 4.95 -24.78 30.03
C GLY A 269 6.05 -23.81 30.42
N GLU A 270 7.13 -24.24 31.08
CA GLU A 270 8.22 -23.33 31.48
C GLU A 270 8.95 -22.73 30.28
N ILE A 271 9.03 -21.40 30.23
CA ILE A 271 9.71 -20.61 29.17
C ILE A 271 11.00 -19.95 29.67
N GLY A 272 11.48 -20.38 30.85
CA GLY A 272 12.70 -19.86 31.46
C GLY A 272 12.53 -18.48 32.09
N VAL A 273 13.62 -17.72 32.12
CA VAL A 273 13.69 -16.40 32.78
C VAL A 273 13.45 -15.28 31.78
N ILE A 274 12.35 -14.56 31.97
CA ILE A 274 11.90 -13.48 31.11
C ILE A 274 12.30 -12.14 31.70
N ALA A 275 13.07 -11.37 30.93
CA ALA A 275 13.36 -9.97 31.19
C ALA A 275 12.33 -9.07 30.49
N ARG A 276 12.12 -7.85 31.00
CA ARG A 276 11.28 -6.84 30.33
C ARG A 276 11.69 -6.54 28.89
N THR A 277 12.97 -6.76 28.56
CA THR A 277 13.53 -6.52 27.21
C THR A 277 13.55 -7.77 26.33
N ASN A 278 12.92 -8.88 26.74
CA ASN A 278 12.86 -10.09 25.93
C ASN A 278 12.08 -9.82 24.63
N ARG A 279 12.59 -10.34 23.51
CA ARG A 279 12.01 -10.14 22.17
C ARG A 279 11.31 -11.39 21.61
N ASP A 280 11.54 -12.54 22.22
CA ASP A 280 10.97 -13.83 21.82
C ASP A 280 9.56 -14.04 22.40
N VAL A 281 9.23 -13.30 23.46
CA VAL A 281 7.93 -13.32 24.12
C VAL A 281 7.13 -12.07 23.75
N SER A 282 5.82 -12.23 23.53
CA SER A 282 4.95 -11.11 23.16
C SER A 282 4.96 -10.02 24.25
N PRO A 283 4.92 -8.74 23.88
CA PRO A 283 4.89 -7.65 24.86
C PRO A 283 3.69 -7.73 25.81
N GLN A 284 2.52 -8.19 25.34
CA GLN A 284 1.32 -8.41 26.14
C GLN A 284 1.56 -9.47 27.24
N THR A 285 2.26 -10.55 26.89
CA THR A 285 2.68 -11.58 27.85
C THR A 285 3.65 -11.04 28.89
N ILE A 286 4.65 -10.27 28.47
CA ILE A 286 5.64 -9.65 29.37
C ILE A 286 4.93 -8.72 30.36
N GLU A 287 4.05 -7.84 29.88
CA GLU A 287 3.29 -6.93 30.74
C GLU A 287 2.45 -7.68 31.76
N ALA A 288 1.74 -8.75 31.36
CA ALA A 288 0.96 -9.57 32.27
C ALA A 288 1.84 -10.26 33.33
N LEU A 289 2.94 -10.90 32.92
CA LEU A 289 3.88 -11.57 33.84
C LEU A 289 4.38 -10.61 34.92
N TYR A 290 4.78 -9.39 34.53
CA TYR A 290 5.32 -8.40 35.45
C TYR A 290 4.29 -7.71 36.35
N ARG A 291 2.99 -7.85 36.07
CA ARG A 291 1.91 -7.42 36.97
C ARG A 291 1.50 -8.50 37.96
N LEU A 292 1.81 -9.77 37.67
CA LEU A 292 1.46 -10.89 38.54
C LEU A 292 2.43 -11.01 39.72
N GLU A 293 1.88 -11.32 40.89
CA GLU A 293 2.66 -11.77 42.03
C GLU A 293 3.24 -13.18 41.78
N PRO A 294 4.38 -13.54 42.39
CA PRO A 294 4.92 -14.89 42.33
C PRO A 294 3.89 -15.96 42.70
N GLY A 295 3.86 -17.05 41.93
CA GLY A 295 2.91 -18.15 42.06
C GLY A 295 1.56 -17.92 41.39
N LYS A 296 1.21 -16.69 40.99
CA LYS A 296 -0.08 -16.37 40.35
C LYS A 296 -0.04 -16.54 38.84
N PHE A 297 -1.22 -16.78 38.25
CA PHE A 297 -1.43 -16.88 36.81
C PHE A 297 -2.44 -15.83 36.33
N SER A 298 -2.38 -15.49 35.04
CA SER A 298 -3.26 -14.51 34.40
C SER A 298 -4.61 -15.10 33.98
N ASP A 299 -5.54 -14.26 33.56
CA ASP A 299 -6.63 -14.69 32.66
C ASP A 299 -6.08 -15.00 31.24
N VAL A 300 -6.95 -15.36 30.30
CA VAL A 300 -6.58 -15.56 28.89
C VAL A 300 -6.19 -14.23 28.26
N ILE A 301 -4.99 -14.17 27.70
CA ILE A 301 -4.43 -13.01 27.00
C ILE A 301 -4.41 -13.30 25.51
N ASN A 302 -4.90 -12.37 24.69
CA ASN A 302 -4.77 -12.47 23.24
C ASN A 302 -3.52 -11.72 22.77
N THR A 303 -2.60 -12.44 22.12
CA THR A 303 -1.34 -11.88 21.57
C THR A 303 -1.39 -11.69 20.06
N GLY A 304 -2.57 -11.85 19.44
CA GLY A 304 -2.82 -11.77 18.00
C GLY A 304 -3.13 -13.16 17.44
N TYR A 305 -2.09 -13.96 17.18
CA TYR A 305 -2.23 -15.30 16.60
C TYR A 305 -2.35 -16.43 17.64
N THR A 306 -2.09 -16.13 18.91
CA THR A 306 -2.10 -17.11 19.99
C THR A 306 -2.86 -16.53 21.18
N LEU A 307 -3.66 -17.35 21.85
CA LEU A 307 -4.13 -17.07 23.19
C LEU A 307 -3.16 -17.67 24.19
N VAL A 308 -2.84 -16.95 25.26
CA VAL A 308 -1.92 -17.43 26.29
C VAL A 308 -2.48 -17.24 27.69
N ILE A 309 -2.23 -18.20 28.57
CA ILE A 309 -2.37 -18.03 30.02
C ILE A 309 -0.96 -18.11 30.58
N VAL A 310 -0.53 -17.11 31.35
CA VAL A 310 0.85 -17.01 31.82
C VAL A 310 0.91 -17.11 33.33
N LYS A 311 2.00 -17.67 33.86
CA LYS A 311 2.25 -17.81 35.29
C LYS A 311 3.60 -17.21 35.64
N ASN A 312 3.60 -16.31 36.62
CA ASN A 312 4.82 -15.88 37.30
C ASN A 312 5.18 -16.99 38.30
N ILE A 313 6.24 -17.75 38.04
CA ILE A 313 6.68 -18.81 38.95
C ILE A 313 7.39 -18.16 40.15
N GLU A 314 8.39 -17.35 39.85
CA GLU A 314 9.18 -16.61 40.83
C GLU A 314 9.80 -15.35 40.21
N LYS A 315 10.11 -14.39 41.08
CA LYS A 315 10.91 -13.22 40.72
C LYS A 315 12.35 -13.45 41.14
N THR A 316 13.27 -13.37 40.19
CA THR A 316 14.70 -13.53 40.43
C THR A 316 15.28 -12.32 41.18
N SER A 317 16.47 -12.48 41.77
CA SER A 317 17.15 -11.42 42.52
C SER A 317 17.48 -10.17 41.68
N ASP A 318 17.70 -10.35 40.38
CA ASP A 318 17.92 -9.26 39.40
C ASP A 318 16.60 -8.71 38.81
N GLY A 319 15.45 -9.08 39.37
CA GLY A 319 14.14 -8.53 39.03
C GLY A 319 13.52 -9.09 37.74
N LYS A 320 14.06 -10.16 37.18
CA LYS A 320 13.46 -10.93 36.08
C LYS A 320 12.43 -11.92 36.62
N ILE A 321 11.68 -12.55 35.72
CA ILE A 321 10.58 -13.47 36.10
C ILE A 321 10.86 -14.83 35.50
N LYS A 322 10.97 -15.87 36.34
CA LYS A 322 10.86 -17.24 35.85
C LYS A 322 9.39 -17.48 35.52
N ALA A 323 9.09 -17.87 34.28
CA ALA A 323 7.72 -17.90 33.78
C ALA A 323 7.36 -19.27 33.19
N ALA A 324 6.06 -19.55 33.21
CA ALA A 324 5.44 -20.59 32.40
C ALA A 324 4.23 -20.03 31.65
N TYR A 325 3.83 -20.71 30.58
CA TYR A 325 2.63 -20.36 29.82
C TYR A 325 1.93 -21.59 29.24
N ILE A 326 0.66 -21.39 28.89
CA ILE A 326 -0.16 -22.33 28.14
C ILE A 326 -0.59 -21.61 26.87
N ALA A 327 -0.14 -22.10 25.72
CA ALA A 327 -0.41 -21.49 24.42
C ALA A 327 -1.59 -22.19 23.74
N PHE A 328 -2.45 -21.41 23.07
CA PHE A 328 -3.54 -21.91 22.23
C PHE A 328 -3.45 -21.20 20.89
N ASN A 329 -3.03 -21.93 19.86
CA ASN A 329 -2.77 -21.34 18.54
C ASN A 329 -4.05 -21.32 17.71
N PHE A 330 -4.43 -20.16 17.19
CA PHE A 330 -5.51 -20.10 16.21
C PHE A 330 -5.10 -20.84 14.93
N LYS A 331 -6.08 -21.44 14.26
CA LYS A 331 -5.88 -22.01 12.92
C LYS A 331 -5.37 -20.95 11.94
N ASP A 332 -4.57 -21.35 10.97
CA ASP A 332 -4.10 -20.45 9.93
C ASP A 332 -5.30 -19.86 9.18
N ILE A 333 -5.32 -18.54 9.02
CA ILE A 333 -6.42 -17.85 8.36
C ILE A 333 -6.62 -18.37 6.94
N SER A 334 -5.54 -18.72 6.23
CA SER A 334 -5.61 -19.26 4.87
C SER A 334 -6.40 -20.55 4.82
N ASP A 335 -6.23 -21.42 5.82
CA ASP A 335 -6.96 -22.69 5.94
C ASP A 335 -8.43 -22.45 6.28
N GLN A 336 -8.70 -21.50 7.18
CA GLN A 336 -10.06 -21.12 7.54
C GLN A 336 -10.83 -20.52 6.36
N LEU A 337 -10.12 -19.91 5.41
CA LEU A 337 -10.70 -19.35 4.19
C LEU A 337 -10.97 -20.40 3.11
N ASN A 338 -10.48 -21.64 3.22
CA ASN A 338 -10.61 -22.65 2.17
C ASN A 338 -12.08 -22.93 1.81
N GLN A 339 -12.95 -23.10 2.81
CA GLN A 339 -14.38 -23.30 2.54
C GLN A 339 -14.97 -22.14 1.73
N LEU A 340 -14.67 -20.89 2.11
CA LEU A 340 -15.17 -19.72 1.40
C LEU A 340 -14.59 -19.61 -0.01
N LYS A 341 -13.32 -19.99 -0.21
CA LYS A 341 -12.70 -20.07 -1.53
C LYS A 341 -13.30 -21.17 -2.39
N ASP A 342 -13.73 -22.29 -1.82
CA ASP A 342 -14.41 -23.35 -2.56
C ASP A 342 -15.81 -22.91 -3.02
N GLU A 343 -16.56 -22.24 -2.13
CA GLU A 343 -17.89 -21.70 -2.44
C GLU A 343 -17.83 -20.50 -3.40
N GLN A 344 -16.80 -19.65 -3.26
CA GLN A 344 -16.62 -18.41 -4.00
C GLN A 344 -15.19 -18.32 -4.54
N PRO A 345 -14.86 -19.03 -5.63
CA PRO A 345 -13.49 -19.18 -6.09
C PRO A 345 -12.84 -17.87 -6.52
N ALA A 346 -11.57 -17.74 -6.16
CA ALA A 346 -10.72 -16.67 -6.65
C ALA A 346 -10.32 -16.94 -8.10
N ARG A 347 -10.17 -15.87 -8.88
CA ARG A 347 -9.64 -15.94 -10.25
C ARG A 347 -8.66 -14.80 -10.47
N ALA A 348 -7.40 -15.14 -10.68
CA ALA A 348 -6.38 -14.18 -11.08
C ALA A 348 -6.58 -13.74 -12.54
N PHE A 349 -6.21 -12.49 -12.83
CA PHE A 349 -6.16 -11.92 -14.18
C PHE A 349 -4.74 -11.91 -14.75
N ILE A 350 -3.76 -12.33 -13.96
CA ILE A 350 -2.37 -12.55 -14.34
C ILE A 350 -2.02 -14.03 -14.25
N LYS A 351 -0.99 -14.46 -14.98
CA LYS A 351 -0.48 -15.83 -14.91
C LYS A 351 0.46 -15.98 -13.72
N ASN A 352 0.34 -17.11 -13.01
CA ASN A 352 1.27 -17.53 -11.97
C ASN A 352 2.64 -17.91 -12.54
#